data_AF-A0AAT9J3R9-F1
#
_entry.id   AF-A0AAT9J3R9-F1
#
_cell.length_a   1.000
_cell.length_b   1.000
_cell.length_c   1.000
_cell.angle_alpha   90.00
_cell.angle_beta   90.00
_cell.angle_gamma   90.00
#
_symmetry.space_group_name_H-M   'P 1'
#
loop_
_entity.id
_entity.type
_entity.pdbx_description
1 polymer ?
#
loop_
_entity_poly.entity_id
_entity_poly.type
_entity_poly.pdbx_seq_one_letter_code
_entity_poly.pdbx_strand_id
1 'polypeptide(L)'
;MRIWINLARFGLVVALAVISYYAFKPSGMGGGFFAWDKADHFCAFFVITGLAMVAFPRLPIPVIGMVVAAFGVAIELVQGLPFIDRDMDVKDVIAELLALGAIFGTVVAVYIRTAAASAACEGPNCVTQTRRTRPDLKIPFGYSNDIAGTDDRVR
;
A
#
# COMPACT_ATOMS: atom_id res chain seq x y z
N MET A 1 -2.04 -18.79 -0.70
CA MET A 1 -1.53 -17.43 -1.00
C MET A 1 -2.07 -16.87 -2.31
N ARG A 2 -2.10 -17.63 -3.42
CA ARG A 2 -2.61 -17.15 -4.73
C ARG A 2 -4.07 -16.68 -4.72
N ILE A 3 -4.94 -17.34 -3.95
CA ILE A 3 -6.36 -16.96 -3.81
C ILE A 3 -6.52 -15.53 -3.30
N TRP A 4 -5.76 -15.14 -2.26
CA TRP A 4 -5.80 -13.81 -1.65
C TRP A 4 -5.31 -12.72 -2.60
N ILE A 5 -4.27 -13.01 -3.39
CA ILE A 5 -3.77 -12.08 -4.41
C ILE A 5 -4.82 -11.86 -5.50
N ASN A 6 -5.50 -12.91 -5.94
CA ASN A 6 -6.56 -12.80 -6.94
C ASN A 6 -7.77 -12.04 -6.39
N LEU A 7 -8.14 -12.25 -5.12
CA LEU A 7 -9.17 -11.48 -4.44
C LEU A 7 -8.79 -10.00 -4.33
N ALA A 8 -7.53 -9.69 -3.98
CA ALA A 8 -7.05 -8.32 -3.92
C ALA A 8 -7.04 -7.65 -5.29
N ARG A 9 -6.67 -8.36 -6.36
CA ARG A 9 -6.76 -7.85 -7.74
C ARG A 9 -8.20 -7.58 -8.15
N PHE A 10 -9.10 -8.52 -7.87
CA PHE A 10 -10.51 -8.35 -8.14
C PHE A 10 -11.07 -7.14 -7.36
N GLY A 11 -10.78 -7.05 -6.07
CA GLY A 11 -11.16 -5.93 -5.22
C GLY A 11 -10.59 -4.60 -5.71
N LEU A 12 -9.34 -4.58 -6.19
CA LEU A 12 -8.72 -3.39 -6.78
C LEU A 12 -9.46 -2.92 -8.03
N VAL A 13 -9.80 -3.84 -8.95
CA VAL A 13 -10.56 -3.50 -10.17
C VAL A 13 -11.94 -2.96 -9.80
N VAL A 14 -12.63 -3.60 -8.86
CA VAL A 14 -13.94 -3.13 -8.38
C VAL A 14 -13.82 -1.74 -7.75
N ALA A 15 -12.82 -1.52 -6.88
CA ALA A 15 -12.61 -0.23 -6.23
C ALA A 15 -12.29 0.88 -7.23
N LEU A 16 -11.42 0.62 -8.21
CA LEU A 16 -11.12 1.57 -9.28
C LEU A 16 -12.37 1.93 -10.09
N ALA A 17 -13.19 0.93 -10.45
CA ALA A 17 -14.43 1.17 -11.18
C ALA A 17 -15.42 2.04 -10.38
N VAL A 18 -15.56 1.76 -9.08
CA VAL A 18 -16.42 2.55 -8.17
C VAL A 18 -15.91 3.99 -8.05
N ILE A 19 -14.61 4.18 -7.80
CA ILE A 19 -14.01 5.52 -7.65
C ILE A 19 -14.16 6.31 -8.94
N SER A 20 -13.84 5.72 -10.10
CA SER A 20 -14.01 6.39 -11.40
C SER A 20 -15.47 6.75 -11.67
N TYR A 21 -16.42 5.89 -11.31
CA TYR A 21 -17.86 6.19 -11.46
C TYR A 21 -18.27 7.41 -10.65
N TYR A 22 -17.87 7.49 -9.38
CA TYR A 22 -18.17 8.65 -8.54
C TYR A 22 -17.43 9.91 -8.98
N ALA A 23 -16.19 9.77 -9.45
CA ALA A 23 -15.37 10.89 -9.92
C ALA A 23 -15.94 11.57 -11.17
N PHE A 24 -16.53 10.82 -12.10
CA PHE A 24 -17.07 11.35 -13.36
C PHE A 24 -18.53 11.79 -13.28
N LYS A 25 -19.15 11.66 -12.10
CA LYS A 25 -20.53 12.09 -11.89
C LYS A 25 -20.61 13.64 -11.81
N PRO A 26 -21.53 14.30 -12.55
CA PRO A 26 -21.68 15.76 -12.53
C PRO A 26 -21.93 16.33 -11.14
N SER A 27 -21.43 17.55 -10.88
CA SER A 27 -21.68 18.26 -9.62
C SER A 27 -23.16 18.66 -9.52
N GLY A 28 -23.85 18.24 -8.46
CA GLY A 28 -25.28 18.55 -8.26
C GLY A 28 -26.14 17.36 -7.81
N MET A 29 -25.71 16.13 -8.10
CA MET A 29 -26.26 14.95 -7.43
C MET A 29 -25.37 14.59 -6.24
N GLY A 30 -25.65 15.17 -5.08
CA GLY A 30 -25.00 14.78 -3.81
C GLY A 30 -24.96 13.25 -3.65
N GLY A 31 -23.86 12.72 -3.13
CA GLY A 31 -23.68 11.26 -3.05
C GLY A 31 -22.29 10.76 -2.73
N GLY A 32 -21.56 11.44 -1.84
CA GLY A 32 -20.39 10.86 -1.18
C GLY A 32 -20.81 9.84 -0.11
N PHE A 33 -19.89 8.95 0.31
CA PHE A 33 -20.15 8.08 1.45
C PHE A 33 -20.07 8.87 2.76
N PHE A 34 -19.23 9.91 2.79
CA PHE A 34 -19.09 10.82 3.91
C PHE A 34 -19.76 12.18 3.62
N ALA A 35 -20.12 12.89 4.69
CA ALA A 35 -20.58 14.28 4.58
C ALA A 35 -19.44 15.23 4.13
N TRP A 36 -18.19 14.77 4.15
CA TRP A 36 -17.01 15.53 3.78
C TRP A 36 -16.33 14.88 2.57
N ASP A 37 -16.43 15.53 1.41
CA ASP A 37 -15.90 15.06 0.12
C ASP A 37 -14.41 14.62 0.22
N LYS A 38 -13.61 15.35 1.00
CA LYS A 38 -12.18 15.05 1.20
C LYS A 38 -11.94 13.76 1.97
N ALA A 39 -12.85 13.38 2.85
CA ALA A 39 -12.77 12.09 3.55
C ALA A 39 -13.05 10.94 2.58
N ASP A 40 -13.96 11.13 1.62
CA ASP A 40 -14.21 10.15 0.56
C ASP A 40 -12.96 9.94 -0.29
N HIS A 41 -12.31 11.04 -0.73
CA HIS A 41 -11.04 10.98 -1.48
C HIS A 41 -9.94 10.28 -0.67
N PHE A 42 -9.73 10.68 0.58
CA PHE A 42 -8.73 10.06 1.45
C PHE A 42 -8.97 8.54 1.61
N CYS A 43 -10.19 8.14 1.94
CA CYS A 43 -10.53 6.73 2.15
C CYS A 43 -10.43 5.91 0.86
N ALA A 44 -10.89 6.44 -0.27
CA ALA A 44 -10.79 5.80 -1.58
C ALA A 44 -9.33 5.50 -1.93
N PHE A 45 -8.46 6.51 -1.83
CA PHE A 45 -7.04 6.38 -2.19
C PHE A 45 -6.26 5.50 -1.19
N PHE A 46 -6.63 5.55 0.09
CA PHE A 46 -6.08 4.64 1.09
C PHE A 46 -6.39 3.17 0.75
N VAL A 47 -7.64 2.87 0.41
CA VAL A 47 -8.10 1.51 0.09
C VAL A 47 -7.44 0.97 -1.18
N ILE A 48 -7.42 1.73 -2.27
CA ILE A 48 -6.78 1.26 -3.52
C ILE A 48 -5.28 1.08 -3.37
N THR A 49 -4.61 1.94 -2.60
CA THR A 49 -3.16 1.80 -2.36
C THR A 49 -2.88 0.51 -1.59
N GLY A 50 -3.66 0.22 -0.54
CA GLY A 50 -3.54 -1.02 0.22
C GLY A 50 -3.82 -2.27 -0.61
N LEU A 51 -4.89 -2.24 -1.41
CA LEU A 51 -5.22 -3.32 -2.34
C LEU A 51 -4.12 -3.52 -3.38
N ALA A 52 -3.54 -2.44 -3.92
CA ALA A 52 -2.46 -2.51 -4.90
C ALA A 52 -1.19 -3.13 -4.30
N MET A 53 -0.82 -2.79 -3.06
CA MET A 53 0.31 -3.41 -2.36
C MET A 53 0.14 -4.93 -2.20
N VAL A 54 -1.09 -5.40 -1.92
CA VAL A 54 -1.39 -6.84 -1.80
C VAL A 54 -1.52 -7.53 -3.16
N ALA A 55 -2.11 -6.86 -4.15
CA ALA A 55 -2.34 -7.37 -5.50
C ALA A 55 -1.04 -7.53 -6.31
N PHE A 56 -0.04 -6.69 -6.02
CA PHE A 56 1.23 -6.60 -6.72
C PHE A 56 2.44 -6.72 -5.78
N PRO A 57 2.64 -7.88 -5.13
CA PRO A 57 3.70 -8.07 -4.13
C PRO A 57 5.13 -8.02 -4.70
N ARG A 58 5.28 -8.00 -6.03
CA ARG A 58 6.57 -7.89 -6.73
C ARG A 58 6.90 -6.46 -7.18
N LEU A 59 5.93 -5.55 -7.13
CA LEU A 59 6.18 -4.16 -7.48
C LEU A 59 6.82 -3.44 -6.29
N PRO A 60 7.83 -2.60 -6.53
CA PRO A 60 8.39 -1.78 -5.46
C PRO A 60 7.34 -0.77 -4.99
N ILE A 61 7.27 -0.58 -3.68
CA ILE A 61 6.27 0.30 -3.02
C ILE A 61 6.24 1.72 -3.60
N PRO A 62 7.39 2.37 -3.90
CA PRO A 62 7.38 3.69 -4.52
C PRO A 62 6.70 3.73 -5.90
N VAL A 63 6.81 2.67 -6.70
CA VAL A 63 6.15 2.60 -8.01
C VAL A 63 4.63 2.51 -7.84
N ILE A 64 4.15 1.76 -6.84
CA ILE A 64 2.72 1.72 -6.52
C ILE A 64 2.23 3.12 -6.14
N GLY A 65 2.98 3.83 -5.29
CA GLY A 65 2.66 5.21 -4.91
C GLY A 65 2.61 6.16 -6.10
N MET A 66 3.60 6.11 -6.99
CA MET A 66 3.62 6.94 -8.19
C MET A 66 2.43 6.67 -9.12
N VAL A 67 2.07 5.39 -9.33
CA VAL A 67 0.94 5.02 -10.19
C VAL A 67 -0.38 5.50 -9.59
N VAL A 68 -0.58 5.34 -8.28
CA VAL A 68 -1.80 5.80 -7.62
C VAL A 68 -1.89 7.32 -7.58
N ALA A 69 -0.79 8.02 -7.30
CA ALA A 69 -0.76 9.48 -7.33
C ALA A 69 -1.03 10.03 -8.74
N ALA A 70 -0.44 9.42 -9.76
CA ALA A 70 -0.71 9.79 -11.15
C ALA A 70 -2.18 9.56 -11.54
N PHE A 71 -2.81 8.50 -11.00
CA PHE A 71 -4.22 8.24 -11.21
C PHE A 71 -5.14 9.31 -10.60
N GLY A 72 -4.82 9.81 -9.40
CA GLY A 72 -5.58 10.88 -8.76
C GLY A 72 -5.45 12.23 -9.48
N VAL A 73 -4.23 12.60 -9.86
CA VAL A 73 -4.01 13.78 -10.73
C VAL A 73 -4.76 13.64 -12.05
N ALA A 74 -4.79 12.45 -12.66
CA ALA A 74 -5.55 12.22 -13.87
C ALA A 74 -7.06 12.39 -13.67
N ILE A 75 -7.61 12.00 -12.51
CA ILE A 75 -9.01 12.23 -12.18
C ILE A 75 -9.32 13.72 -12.10
N GLU A 76 -8.49 14.51 -11.42
CA GLU A 76 -8.70 15.97 -11.34
C GLU A 76 -8.61 16.66 -12.70
N LEU A 77 -7.65 16.26 -13.53
CA LEU A 77 -7.54 16.78 -14.91
C LEU A 77 -8.79 16.48 -15.72
N VAL A 78 -9.38 15.30 -15.54
CA VAL A 78 -10.62 14.91 -16.21
C VAL A 78 -11.81 15.68 -15.65
N GLN A 79 -11.86 15.90 -14.33
CA GLN A 79 -12.90 16.72 -13.70
C GLN A 79 -12.83 18.19 -14.11
N GLY A 80 -11.65 18.71 -14.42
CA GLY A 80 -11.48 20.07 -14.95
C GLY A 80 -11.82 20.22 -16.44
N LEU A 81 -12.19 19.15 -17.15
CA LEU A 81 -12.63 19.24 -18.55
C LEU A 81 -14.06 19.83 -18.61
N PRO A 82 -14.37 20.68 -19.60
CA PRO A 82 -15.67 21.35 -19.72
C PRO A 82 -16.86 20.40 -19.97
N PHE A 83 -16.60 19.11 -20.21
CA PHE A 83 -17.63 18.08 -20.34
C PHE A 83 -18.08 17.49 -19.00
N ILE A 84 -17.25 17.61 -17.97
CA ILE A 84 -17.53 17.17 -16.61
C ILE A 84 -17.66 18.46 -15.81
N ASP A 85 -18.90 18.89 -15.59
CA ASP A 85 -19.23 20.14 -14.91
C ASP A 85 -18.87 20.05 -13.41
N ARG A 86 -17.57 19.99 -13.10
CA ARG A 86 -16.95 19.88 -11.78
C ARG A 86 -15.80 20.89 -11.69
N ASP A 87 -15.64 21.48 -10.50
CA ASP A 87 -14.47 22.29 -10.19
C ASP A 87 -13.27 21.39 -9.84
N MET A 88 -12.10 21.77 -10.36
CA MET A 88 -10.82 21.19 -9.97
C MET A 88 -10.44 21.73 -8.57
N ASP A 89 -10.42 20.90 -7.53
CA ASP A 89 -10.01 21.29 -6.17
C ASP A 89 -8.65 20.66 -5.81
N VAL A 90 -7.59 21.49 -5.80
CA VAL A 90 -6.23 21.07 -5.40
C VAL A 90 -6.18 20.43 -4.01
N LYS A 91 -7.19 20.65 -3.16
CA LYS A 91 -7.29 20.01 -1.85
C LYS A 91 -7.55 18.52 -1.94
N ASP A 92 -8.07 18.02 -3.07
CA ASP A 92 -8.29 16.61 -3.29
C ASP A 92 -6.95 15.90 -3.54
N VAL A 93 -6.03 16.46 -4.35
CA VAL A 93 -4.62 16.01 -4.42
C VAL A 93 -3.99 15.92 -3.03
N ILE A 94 -4.21 16.93 -2.18
CA ILE A 94 -3.64 16.92 -0.83
C ILE A 94 -4.19 15.76 -0.01
N ALA A 95 -5.51 15.51 -0.06
CA ALA A 95 -6.14 14.38 0.62
C ALA A 95 -5.57 13.04 0.14
N GLU A 96 -5.32 12.90 -1.17
CA GLU A 96 -4.71 11.72 -1.76
C GLU A 96 -3.27 11.52 -1.26
N LEU A 97 -2.44 12.57 -1.29
CA LEU A 97 -1.06 12.49 -0.80
C LEU A 97 -1.00 12.12 0.69
N LEU A 98 -1.94 12.61 1.49
CA LEU A 98 -2.07 12.22 2.90
C LEU A 98 -2.44 10.74 3.04
N ALA A 99 -3.31 10.21 2.19
CA ALA A 99 -3.69 8.79 2.20
C ALA A 99 -2.49 7.88 1.85
N LEU A 100 -1.71 8.24 0.83
CA LEU A 100 -0.47 7.55 0.48
C LEU A 100 0.55 7.61 1.62
N GLY A 101 0.74 8.79 2.22
CA GLY A 101 1.61 8.98 3.38
C GLY A 101 1.20 8.12 4.57
N ALA A 102 -0.09 8.04 4.86
CA ALA A 102 -0.62 7.25 5.98
C ALA A 102 -0.35 5.75 5.83
N ILE A 103 -0.57 5.19 4.63
CA ILE A 103 -0.38 3.76 4.41
C ILE A 103 1.11 3.38 4.34
N PHE A 104 1.94 4.19 3.69
CA PHE A 104 3.39 3.97 3.67
C PHE A 104 4.00 4.16 5.06
N GLY A 105 3.55 5.16 5.81
CA GLY A 105 3.93 5.37 7.20
C GLY A 105 3.58 4.17 8.08
N THR A 106 2.41 3.57 7.89
CA THR A 106 2.00 2.34 8.60
C THR A 106 2.94 1.17 8.28
N VAL A 107 3.28 0.97 7.01
CA VAL A 107 4.21 -0.10 6.59
C VAL A 107 5.61 0.10 7.16
N VAL A 108 6.13 1.33 7.12
CA VAL A 108 7.43 1.69 7.71
C VAL A 108 7.40 1.49 9.23
N ALA A 109 6.35 1.93 9.93
CA ALA A 109 6.21 1.77 11.37
C ALA A 109 6.17 0.28 11.76
N VAL A 110 5.43 -0.56 11.02
CA VAL A 110 5.42 -2.01 11.25
C VAL A 110 6.81 -2.60 11.03
N TYR A 111 7.49 -2.24 9.94
CA TYR A 111 8.84 -2.68 9.65
C TYR A 111 9.82 -2.34 10.78
N ILE A 112 9.86 -1.07 11.21
CA ILE A 112 10.70 -0.59 12.32
C ILE A 112 10.39 -1.36 13.61
N ARG A 113 9.12 -1.55 13.95
CA ARG A 113 8.71 -2.29 15.16
C ARG A 113 9.18 -3.74 15.12
N THR A 114 9.03 -4.41 13.99
CA THR A 114 9.47 -5.81 13.84
C THR A 114 11.00 -5.93 13.89
N ALA A 115 11.72 -5.00 13.28
CA ALA A 115 13.18 -4.95 13.30
C ALA A 115 13.73 -4.67 14.71
N ALA A 116 13.15 -3.70 15.42
CA ALA A 116 13.51 -3.40 16.80
C ALA A 116 13.22 -4.57 17.74
N ALA A 117 12.09 -5.27 17.57
CA ALA A 117 11.77 -6.47 18.32
C ALA A 117 12.77 -7.61 18.05
N SER A 118 13.19 -7.81 16.80
CA SER A 118 14.23 -8.80 16.48
C SER A 118 15.60 -8.45 17.06
N ALA A 119 15.99 -7.17 17.09
CA ALA A 119 17.26 -6.73 17.67
C ALA A 119 17.29 -6.88 19.21
N ALA A 120 16.15 -6.64 19.87
CA ALA A 120 16.01 -6.88 21.32
C ALA A 120 16.14 -8.38 21.68
N CYS A 121 15.83 -9.27 20.73
CA CYS A 121 16.01 -10.72 20.84
C CYS A 121 17.44 -11.20 20.52
N GLU A 122 18.43 -10.33 20.37
CA GLU A 122 19.83 -10.72 20.13
C GLU A 122 20.70 -10.65 21.41
N GLY A 123 20.07 -10.54 22.59
CA GLY A 123 20.76 -10.62 23.88
C GLY A 123 21.12 -12.06 24.31
N PRO A 124 22.08 -12.25 25.23
CA PRO A 124 22.64 -13.56 25.61
C PRO A 124 21.64 -14.57 26.20
N ASN A 125 20.44 -14.13 26.58
CA ASN A 125 19.36 -14.96 27.13
C ASN A 125 18.18 -15.15 26.17
N CYS A 126 18.26 -14.68 24.93
CA CYS A 126 17.18 -14.87 23.99
C CYS A 126 17.21 -16.29 23.42
N VAL A 127 16.41 -17.16 24.03
CA VAL A 127 16.00 -18.43 23.41
C VAL A 127 15.23 -18.06 22.16
N THR A 128 15.88 -18.19 21.00
CA THR A 128 15.22 -18.15 19.70
C THR A 128 14.15 -19.23 19.72
N GLN A 129 12.90 -18.85 19.98
CA GLN A 129 11.76 -19.72 19.78
C GLN A 129 11.65 -19.93 18.27
N THR A 130 12.40 -20.94 17.82
CA THR A 130 12.37 -21.59 16.53
C THR A 130 11.63 -20.82 15.46
N ARG A 131 12.43 -20.12 14.66
CA ARG A 131 12.39 -20.29 13.22
C ARG A 131 12.30 -21.80 12.93
N ARG A 132 11.12 -22.42 13.08
CA ARG A 132 10.82 -23.70 12.44
C ARG A 132 10.86 -23.34 10.96
N THR A 133 12.04 -23.46 10.40
CA THR A 133 12.26 -23.63 8.98
C THR A 133 11.28 -24.70 8.53
N ARG A 134 10.17 -24.25 7.94
CA ARG A 134 9.48 -25.06 6.95
C ARG A 134 10.47 -25.17 5.80
N PRO A 135 11.10 -26.34 5.55
CA PRO A 135 12.05 -26.52 4.46
C PRO A 135 11.42 -26.28 3.06
N ASP A 136 10.12 -26.01 3.01
CA ASP A 136 9.28 -25.82 1.84
C ASP A 136 8.90 -24.35 1.54
N LEU A 137 9.28 -23.37 2.37
CA LEU A 137 8.94 -21.97 2.12
C LEU A 137 10.05 -21.23 1.34
N LYS A 138 10.02 -21.36 0.01
CA LYS A 138 10.78 -20.48 -0.91
C LYS A 138 10.25 -19.05 -0.80
N ILE A 139 10.93 -18.20 -0.04
CA ILE A 139 10.65 -16.76 -0.03
C ILE A 139 11.30 -16.16 -1.30
N PRO A 140 10.55 -15.52 -2.21
CA PRO A 140 11.07 -15.08 -3.50
C PRO A 140 11.72 -13.69 -3.43
N PHE A 141 12.24 -13.30 -2.26
CA PHE A 141 12.86 -11.99 -2.07
C PHE A 141 14.35 -12.18 -1.81
N GLY A 142 15.14 -11.83 -2.82
CA GLY A 142 16.60 -11.88 -2.77
C GLY A 142 17.13 -10.84 -1.79
N TYR A 143 17.50 -11.31 -0.60
CA TYR A 143 18.44 -10.63 0.27
C TYR A 143 19.45 -11.71 0.70
N SER A 144 20.59 -11.76 -0.02
CA SER A 144 21.71 -12.62 0.35
C SER A 144 22.34 -12.03 1.60
N ASN A 145 22.20 -12.72 2.73
CA ASN A 145 22.99 -12.45 3.91
C ASN A 145 24.24 -13.33 3.86
N ASP A 146 25.27 -12.87 3.16
CA ASP A 146 26.63 -13.40 3.31
C ASP A 146 27.26 -12.81 4.57
N ILE A 147 26.76 -13.21 5.75
CA ILE A 147 27.45 -12.98 7.02
C ILE A 147 27.22 -14.20 7.92
N ALA A 148 28.13 -15.15 7.85
CA ALA A 148 28.47 -16.04 8.96
C ALA A 148 29.86 -16.64 8.69
N GLY A 149 30.89 -15.89 9.11
CA GLY A 149 32.19 -16.49 9.40
C GLY A 149 32.11 -17.38 10.65
N THR A 150 32.97 -18.38 10.71
CA THR A 150 33.56 -19.10 11.87
C THR A 150 34.19 -20.35 11.24
N ASP A 151 35.49 -20.39 10.98
CA ASP A 151 36.62 -20.45 11.93
C ASP A 151 36.43 -21.43 13.10
N ASP A 152 37.46 -22.26 13.27
CA ASP A 152 37.78 -23.20 14.33
C ASP A 152 36.84 -24.38 14.65
N ARG A 153 37.26 -25.57 14.19
CA ARG A 153 37.34 -26.74 15.08
C ARG A 153 38.65 -27.49 14.91
N VAL A 154 39.53 -27.24 15.88
CA VAL A 154 40.45 -28.21 16.45
C VAL A 154 39.67 -29.48 16.84
N ARG A 155 39.96 -30.61 16.18
CA ARG A 155 40.19 -31.94 16.77
C ARG A 155 40.55 -32.95 15.69
#